data_AF-A0A8J2KHP5-F1
#
_entry.id   AF-A0A8J2KHP5-F1
#
_cell.length_a   1.000
_cell.length_b   1.000
_cell.length_c   1.000
_cell.angle_alpha   90.00
_cell.angle_beta   90.00
_cell.angle_gamma   90.00
#
_symmetry.space_group_name_H-M   'P 1'
#
loop_
_entity.id
_entity.type
_entity.pdbx_description
1 polymer ?
#
loop_
_entity_poly.entity_id
_entity_poly.type
_entity_poly.pdbx_seq_one_letter_code
_entity_poly.pdbx_strand_id
1 'polypeptide(L)'
;QRLLFLIRNCNASGFNHGAVGGQEFVRKCLRMSDDTVRNSKLVEDNFEDYNAYLLPLLGEHMISDDFIGSDGEIKAEVRDHVEKFVVSLVTDVAPKRFGSILASGKTFFHTFENLVTAFNAEDKPSPSSKLDVIVGLDAKISKLTH
;
A
#
# COMPACT_ATOMS: atom_id res chain seq x y z
N GLN A 1 1.72 -1.96 -12.94
CA GLN A 1 1.86 -0.64 -12.28
C GLN A 1 2.63 -0.80 -10.96
N ARG A 2 3.26 0.28 -10.50
CA ARG A 2 4.12 0.30 -9.30
C ARG A 2 3.30 0.35 -8.01
N LEU A 3 3.58 -0.55 -7.07
CA LEU A 3 3.16 -0.45 -5.67
C LEU A 3 4.28 0.22 -4.85
N LEU A 4 3.90 1.07 -3.90
CA LEU A 4 4.86 1.71 -3.00
C LEU A 4 4.43 1.55 -1.55
N PHE A 5 5.27 0.88 -0.77
CA PHE A 5 5.11 0.78 0.67
C PHE A 5 5.79 1.99 1.34
N LEU A 6 5.00 2.93 1.82
CA LEU A 6 5.50 4.02 2.68
C LEU A 6 5.31 3.64 4.15
N ILE A 7 6.41 3.32 4.83
CA ILE A 7 6.37 2.97 6.26
C ILE A 7 6.68 4.24 7.04
N ARG A 8 5.63 4.83 7.64
CA ARG A 8 5.73 6.05 8.44
C ARG A 8 6.12 5.74 9.88
N ASN A 9 6.83 6.67 10.52
CA ASN A 9 7.22 6.57 11.93
C ASN A 9 7.91 5.24 12.25
N CYS A 10 8.85 4.82 11.40
CA CYS A 10 9.42 3.49 11.47
C CYS A 10 10.59 3.43 12.46
N ASN A 11 10.49 2.55 13.45
CA ASN A 11 11.59 2.18 14.36
C ASN A 11 12.11 0.76 14.06
N ALA A 12 12.28 0.42 12.79
CA ALA A 12 12.80 -0.90 12.40
C ALA A 12 14.30 -0.98 12.66
N SER A 13 14.67 -1.52 13.82
CA SER A 13 16.08 -1.76 14.15
C SER A 13 16.74 -2.67 13.13
N GLY A 14 17.93 -2.26 12.68
CA GLY A 14 18.71 -2.99 11.66
C GLY A 14 18.39 -2.64 10.22
N PHE A 15 17.56 -1.62 9.96
CA PHE A 15 17.32 -1.09 8.62
C PHE A 15 17.54 0.43 8.59
N ASN A 16 18.19 0.91 7.53
CA ASN A 16 18.38 2.34 7.33
C ASN A 16 17.09 3.02 6.85
N HIS A 17 16.86 4.28 7.23
CA HIS A 17 15.79 5.06 6.64
C HIS A 17 16.01 5.31 5.14
N GLY A 18 14.92 5.55 4.41
CA GLY A 18 14.93 5.75 2.97
C GLY A 18 14.58 4.51 2.15
N ALA A 19 14.83 4.60 0.84
CA ALA A 19 14.41 3.60 -0.13
C ALA A 19 15.13 2.26 0.02
N VAL A 20 16.46 2.29 0.26
CA VAL A 20 17.28 1.08 0.35
C VAL A 20 16.85 0.21 1.52
N GLY A 21 16.84 0.76 2.74
CA GLY A 21 16.41 0.00 3.92
C GLY A 21 14.92 -0.32 3.90
N GLY A 22 14.09 0.51 3.26
CA GLY A 22 12.68 0.18 2.99
C GLY A 22 12.51 -1.07 2.16
N GLN A 23 13.27 -1.17 1.07
CA GLN A 23 13.19 -2.32 0.19
C GLN A 23 13.67 -3.61 0.88
N GLU A 24 14.76 -3.52 1.65
CA GLU A 24 15.24 -4.65 2.47
C GLU A 24 14.21 -5.07 3.52
N PHE A 25 13.62 -4.11 4.22
CA PHE A 25 12.60 -4.34 5.23
C PHE A 25 11.37 -5.05 4.65
N VAL A 26 10.79 -4.52 3.57
CA VAL A 26 9.59 -5.11 2.96
C VAL A 26 9.89 -6.49 2.38
N ARG A 27 11.03 -6.70 1.73
CA ARG A 27 11.44 -8.03 1.26
C ARG A 27 11.54 -9.03 2.40
N LYS A 28 12.06 -8.62 3.56
CA LYS A 28 12.11 -9.47 4.75
C LYS A 28 10.70 -9.76 5.27
N CYS A 29 9.83 -8.76 5.40
CA CYS A 29 8.45 -8.95 5.87
C CYS A 29 7.64 -9.88 4.96
N LEU A 30 7.75 -9.72 3.64
CA LEU A 30 7.07 -10.59 2.66
C LEU A 30 7.60 -12.04 2.69
N ARG A 31 8.80 -12.27 3.23
CA ARG A 31 9.44 -13.59 3.39
C ARG A 31 9.25 -14.23 4.77
N MET A 32 8.62 -13.56 5.74
CA MET A 32 8.57 -14.04 7.13
C MET A 32 7.22 -14.60 7.59
N SER A 33 6.16 -14.58 6.78
CA SER A 33 4.87 -15.18 7.19
C SER A 33 4.84 -16.69 6.99
N ASP A 34 4.21 -17.46 7.87
CA ASP A 34 4.00 -18.92 7.68
C ASP A 34 3.19 -19.25 6.39
N ASP A 35 2.47 -18.26 5.84
CA ASP A 35 1.84 -18.24 4.50
C ASP A 35 2.78 -17.66 3.40
N THR A 36 4.08 -17.94 3.50
CA THR A 36 5.19 -17.19 2.88
C THR A 36 5.14 -17.08 1.35
N VAL A 37 4.69 -18.15 0.70
CA VAL A 37 4.58 -18.22 -0.76
C VAL A 37 3.40 -17.38 -1.27
N ARG A 38 2.38 -17.13 -0.44
CA ARG A 38 1.15 -16.49 -0.89
C ARG A 38 1.27 -14.97 -0.95
N ASN A 39 1.85 -14.34 0.06
CA ASN A 39 1.86 -12.87 0.15
C ASN A 39 2.85 -12.22 -0.81
N SER A 40 4.07 -12.75 -0.90
CA SER A 40 5.07 -12.31 -1.88
C SER A 40 4.55 -12.48 -3.31
N LYS A 41 4.02 -13.66 -3.61
CA LYS A 41 3.43 -13.98 -4.92
C LYS A 41 2.24 -13.09 -5.27
N LEU A 42 1.36 -12.77 -4.31
CA LEU A 42 0.24 -11.86 -4.58
C LEU A 42 0.71 -10.47 -5.00
N VAL A 43 1.77 -9.95 -4.39
CA VAL A 43 2.35 -8.65 -4.78
C VAL A 43 2.96 -8.76 -6.18
N GLU A 44 3.77 -9.79 -6.42
CA GLU A 44 4.45 -10.01 -7.71
C GLU A 44 3.46 -10.29 -8.87
N ASP A 45 2.35 -10.98 -8.61
CA ASP A 45 1.34 -11.31 -9.62
C ASP A 45 0.46 -10.10 -9.99
N ASN A 46 0.31 -9.11 -9.11
CA ASN A 46 -0.59 -7.97 -9.29
C ASN A 46 0.11 -6.64 -9.62
N PHE A 47 1.41 -6.54 -9.34
CA PHE A 47 2.18 -5.31 -9.54
C PHE A 47 3.42 -5.59 -10.37
N GLU A 48 3.68 -4.72 -11.36
CA GLU A 48 4.86 -4.83 -12.24
C GLU A 48 6.15 -4.55 -11.48
N ASP A 49 6.05 -3.72 -10.45
CA ASP A 49 7.14 -3.35 -9.57
C ASP A 49 6.58 -3.00 -8.19
N TYR A 50 7.37 -3.25 -7.15
CA TYR A 50 7.07 -2.78 -5.81
C TYR A 50 8.33 -2.22 -5.13
N ASN A 51 8.17 -1.02 -4.60
CA ASN A 51 9.20 -0.31 -3.87
C ASN A 51 8.76 -0.04 -2.44
N ALA A 52 9.71 0.31 -1.60
CA ALA A 52 9.43 0.65 -0.22
C ALA A 52 10.34 1.78 0.27
N TYR A 53 9.83 2.58 1.20
CA TYR A 53 10.54 3.70 1.81
C TYR A 53 10.26 3.74 3.31
N LEU A 54 11.31 3.74 4.13
CA LEU A 54 11.18 3.95 5.58
C LEU A 54 11.36 5.43 5.90
N LEU A 55 10.32 6.05 6.45
CA LEU A 55 10.45 7.38 7.03
C LEU A 55 10.93 7.28 8.49
N PRO A 56 11.81 8.21 8.91
CA PRO A 56 12.25 8.30 10.29
C PRO A 56 11.11 8.63 11.25
N LEU A 57 11.41 8.53 12.54
CA LEU A 57 10.48 8.93 13.60
C LEU A 57 10.19 10.42 13.47
N LEU A 58 8.90 10.77 13.35
CA LEU A 58 8.47 12.16 13.19
C LEU A 58 8.75 12.97 14.47
N GLY A 59 8.71 12.32 15.63
CA GLY A 59 8.87 12.95 16.94
C GLY A 59 7.55 13.44 17.52
N GLU A 60 7.51 13.60 18.83
CA GLU A 60 6.28 13.86 19.60
C GLU A 60 5.56 15.15 19.20
N HIS A 61 6.31 16.20 18.85
CA HIS A 61 5.72 17.46 18.41
C HIS A 61 5.05 17.37 17.03
N MET A 62 5.48 16.47 16.15
CA MET A 62 4.86 16.33 14.82
C MET A 62 3.59 15.45 14.83
N ILE A 63 3.25 14.88 15.99
CA ILE A 63 2.05 14.06 16.20
C ILE A 63 1.06 14.73 17.16
N SER A 64 1.37 15.93 17.65
CA SER A 64 0.50 16.69 18.54
C SER A 64 -0.50 17.54 17.75
N ASP A 65 -1.63 17.86 18.40
CA ASP A 65 -2.76 18.58 17.77
C ASP A 65 -2.43 20.03 17.38
N ASP A 66 -1.36 20.59 17.95
CA ASP A 66 -0.86 21.94 17.70
C ASP A 66 0.14 22.00 16.52
N PHE A 67 0.49 20.86 15.92
CA PHE A 67 1.38 20.82 14.76
C PHE A 67 0.72 21.44 13.54
N ILE A 68 1.25 22.59 13.07
CA ILE A 68 0.74 23.29 11.89
C ILE A 68 1.50 22.93 10.60
N GLY A 69 2.59 22.17 10.70
CA GLY A 69 3.37 21.74 9.55
C GLY A 69 4.29 22.80 8.97
N SER A 70 4.69 23.79 9.78
CA SER A 70 5.66 24.79 9.34
C SER A 70 7.07 24.21 9.25
N ASP A 71 7.91 24.74 8.37
CA ASP A 71 9.28 24.23 8.20
C ASP A 71 10.05 24.19 9.52
N GLY A 72 9.87 25.20 10.39
CA GLY A 72 10.55 25.28 11.69
C GLY A 72 10.20 24.16 12.68
N GLU A 73 9.05 23.49 12.49
CA GLU A 73 8.56 22.43 13.38
C GLU A 73 8.99 21.04 12.91
N ILE A 74 9.39 20.91 11.65
CA ILE A 74 9.80 19.63 11.05
C ILE A 74 11.28 19.41 11.31
N LYS A 75 11.61 18.29 11.97
CA LYS A 75 12.99 17.86 12.16
C LYS A 75 13.72 17.78 10.82
N ALA A 76 14.94 18.31 10.78
CA ALA A 76 15.75 18.38 9.54
C ALA A 76 15.93 17.01 8.86
N GLU A 77 16.16 15.95 9.64
CA GLU A 77 16.27 14.58 9.12
C GLU A 77 14.98 14.09 8.45
N VAL A 78 13.82 14.36 9.07
CA VAL A 78 12.51 14.00 8.50
C VAL A 78 12.30 14.76 7.19
N ARG A 79 12.64 16.05 7.18
CA ARG A 79 12.52 16.90 5.98
C ARG A 79 13.34 16.35 4.82
N ASP A 80 14.63 16.07 5.05
CA ASP A 80 15.53 15.51 4.03
C ASP A 80 15.00 14.18 3.47
N HIS A 81 14.46 13.31 4.33
CA HIS A 81 13.83 12.08 3.88
C HIS A 81 12.53 12.30 3.10
N VAL A 82 11.70 13.29 3.47
CA VAL A 82 10.48 13.63 2.74
C VAL A 82 10.82 14.22 1.36
N GLU A 83 11.81 15.11 1.28
CA GLU A 83 12.27 15.69 0.01
C GLU A 83 12.76 14.59 -0.94
N LYS A 84 13.64 13.70 -0.47
CA LYS A 84 14.13 12.54 -1.23
C LYS A 84 12.98 11.64 -1.69
N PHE A 85 12.01 11.39 -0.80
CA PHE A 85 10.85 10.58 -1.12
C PHE A 85 9.99 11.22 -2.22
N VAL A 86 9.65 12.51 -2.09
CA VAL A 86 8.85 13.25 -3.06
C VAL A 86 9.54 13.28 -4.43
N VAL A 87 10.85 13.54 -4.47
CA VAL A 87 11.62 13.46 -5.72
C VAL A 87 11.47 12.07 -6.36
N SER A 88 11.61 11.00 -5.58
CA SER A 88 11.45 9.63 -6.11
C SER A 88 10.04 9.33 -6.66
N LEU A 89 9.00 10.00 -6.14
CA LEU A 89 7.64 9.84 -6.63
C LEU A 89 7.43 10.48 -8.00
N VAL A 90 8.03 11.65 -8.23
CA VAL A 90 7.77 12.48 -9.41
C VAL A 90 8.73 12.25 -10.57
N THR A 91 9.93 11.70 -10.32
CA THR A 91 10.94 11.49 -11.37
C THR A 91 10.60 10.32 -12.30
N ASP A 92 9.89 9.30 -11.82
CA ASP A 92 9.57 8.08 -12.59
C ASP A 92 8.07 7.78 -12.57
N VAL A 93 7.29 8.70 -13.11
CA VAL A 93 5.82 8.58 -13.20
C VAL A 93 5.46 7.82 -14.47
N ALA A 94 5.22 6.52 -14.33
CA ALA A 94 4.66 5.73 -15.41
C ALA A 94 3.21 6.17 -15.70
N PRO A 95 2.83 6.35 -16.99
CA PRO A 95 1.45 6.66 -17.35
C PRO A 95 0.46 5.59 -16.86
N LYS A 96 -0.74 6.00 -16.47
CA LYS A 96 -1.79 5.06 -16.05
C LYS A 96 -2.21 4.18 -17.23
N ARG A 97 -2.40 2.89 -16.94
CA ARG A 97 -2.89 1.88 -17.88
C ARG A 97 -4.06 1.09 -17.28
N PHE A 98 -4.96 0.63 -18.13
CA PHE A 98 -6.00 -0.34 -17.80
C PHE A 98 -5.80 -1.54 -18.73
N GLY A 99 -5.23 -2.63 -18.21
CA GLY A 99 -4.68 -3.70 -19.06
C GLY A 99 -3.59 -3.15 -19.98
N SER A 100 -3.71 -3.41 -21.29
CA SER A 100 -2.77 -2.90 -22.30
C SER A 100 -3.03 -1.44 -22.73
N ILE A 101 -4.16 -0.85 -22.33
CA ILE A 101 -4.60 0.47 -22.81
C ILE A 101 -3.96 1.59 -21.99
N LEU A 102 -3.34 2.55 -22.67
CA LEU A 102 -2.88 3.80 -22.06
C LEU A 102 -4.07 4.71 -21.76
N ALA A 103 -4.22 5.16 -20.51
CA ALA A 103 -5.34 5.99 -20.11
C ALA A 103 -5.11 7.45 -20.50
N SER A 104 -5.94 7.97 -21.39
CA SER A 104 -6.14 9.42 -21.53
C SER A 104 -7.00 9.96 -20.38
N GLY A 105 -7.06 11.28 -20.18
CA GLY A 105 -7.95 11.88 -19.18
C GLY A 105 -9.42 11.47 -19.36
N LYS A 106 -9.90 11.42 -20.61
CA LYS A 106 -11.27 10.96 -20.95
C LYS A 106 -11.47 9.49 -20.60
N THR A 107 -10.54 8.62 -21.00
CA THR A 107 -10.61 7.18 -20.72
C THR A 107 -10.55 6.91 -19.22
N PHE A 108 -9.72 7.64 -18.49
CA PHE A 108 -9.61 7.54 -17.04
C PHE A 108 -10.93 7.87 -16.36
N PHE A 109 -11.53 9.02 -16.69
CA PHE A 109 -12.78 9.47 -16.07
C PHE A 109 -13.92 8.49 -16.35
N HIS A 110 -14.09 8.06 -17.60
CA HIS A 110 -15.12 7.09 -17.96
C HIS A 110 -14.92 5.73 -17.26
N THR A 111 -13.66 5.27 -17.14
CA THR A 111 -13.35 4.03 -16.42
C THR A 111 -13.66 4.17 -14.93
N PHE A 112 -13.38 5.33 -14.33
CA PHE A 112 -13.69 5.61 -12.93
C PHE A 112 -15.20 5.56 -12.66
N GLU A 113 -16.02 6.21 -13.49
CA GLU A 113 -17.48 6.15 -13.38
C GLU A 113 -17.99 4.71 -13.43
N ASN A 114 -17.53 3.93 -14.42
CA ASN A 114 -17.92 2.51 -14.55
C ASN A 114 -17.52 1.69 -13.32
N LEU A 115 -16.33 1.94 -12.74
CA LEU A 115 -15.88 1.26 -11.53
C LEU A 115 -16.75 1.61 -10.31
N VAL A 116 -17.14 2.88 -10.16
CA VAL A 116 -18.04 3.35 -9.09
C VAL A 116 -19.43 2.73 -9.24
N THR A 117 -20.02 2.78 -10.44
CA THR A 117 -21.31 2.13 -10.72
C THR A 117 -21.25 0.64 -10.40
N ALA A 118 -20.21 -0.06 -10.84
CA ALA A 118 -20.05 -1.47 -10.52
C ALA A 118 -19.83 -1.71 -9.02
N PHE A 119 -19.14 -0.81 -8.30
CA PHE A 119 -18.93 -0.91 -6.85
C PHE A 119 -20.21 -0.75 -6.05
N ASN A 120 -21.11 0.12 -6.51
CA ASN A 120 -22.39 0.38 -5.87
C ASN A 120 -23.51 -0.58 -6.30
N ALA A 121 -23.26 -1.46 -7.28
CA ALA A 121 -24.18 -2.53 -7.61
C ALA A 121 -24.16 -3.60 -6.48
N GLU A 122 -25.33 -4.08 -6.07
CA GLU A 122 -25.51 -5.06 -4.97
C GLU A 122 -24.90 -6.44 -5.24
N ASP A 123 -24.27 -6.64 -6.40
CA ASP A 123 -23.83 -7.94 -6.91
C ASP A 123 -22.33 -8.23 -6.66
N LYS A 124 -21.66 -7.43 -5.83
CA LYS A 124 -20.26 -7.68 -5.46
C LYS A 124 -20.15 -8.51 -4.19
N PRO A 125 -19.30 -9.56 -4.16
CA PRO A 125 -18.96 -10.20 -2.90
C PRO A 125 -18.35 -9.14 -1.98
N SER A 126 -18.99 -8.91 -0.84
CA SER A 126 -18.49 -7.97 0.16
C SER A 126 -17.09 -8.41 0.62
N PRO A 127 -16.21 -7.46 1.00
CA PRO A 127 -14.97 -7.81 1.70
C PRO A 127 -15.35 -8.65 2.91
N SER A 128 -15.00 -9.93 2.87
CA SER A 128 -15.30 -10.83 3.98
C SER A 128 -14.16 -10.72 4.97
N SER A 129 -14.49 -10.45 6.24
CA SER A 129 -13.49 -10.63 7.28
C SER A 129 -13.06 -12.10 7.30
N LYS A 130 -11.84 -12.40 7.78
CA LYS A 130 -11.42 -13.80 7.94
C LYS A 130 -12.45 -14.63 8.74
N LEU A 131 -13.14 -13.98 9.69
CA LEU A 131 -14.23 -14.58 10.46
C LEU A 131 -15.46 -14.89 9.60
N ASP A 132 -15.86 -14.00 8.69
CA ASP A 132 -17.00 -14.21 7.79
C ASP A 132 -16.74 -15.36 6.79
N VAL A 133 -15.49 -15.51 6.34
CA VAL A 133 -15.08 -16.64 5.49
C VAL A 133 -15.15 -17.97 6.25
N ILE A 134 -14.68 -17.99 7.50
CA ILE A 134 -14.69 -19.21 8.34
C ILE A 134 -16.12 -19.61 8.69
N VAL A 135 -16.94 -18.67 9.15
CA VAL A 135 -18.36 -18.91 9.49
C VAL A 135 -19.15 -19.34 8.25
N GLY A 136 -18.87 -18.76 7.09
CA GLY A 136 -19.50 -19.14 5.82
C GLY A 136 -19.11 -20.53 5.33
N LEU A 137 -17.87 -20.99 5.61
CA LEU A 137 -17.41 -22.34 5.29
C LEU A 137 -18.03 -23.39 6.23
N ASP A 138 -18.09 -23.13 7.53
CA ASP A 138 -18.70 -24.04 8.51
C ASP A 138 -20.21 -24.23 8.24
N ALA A 139 -20.91 -23.15 7.87
CA ALA A 139 -22.32 -23.21 7.49
C ALA A 139 -22.57 -24.00 6.19
N LYS A 140 -21.62 -24.01 5.25
CA LYS A 140 -21.70 -24.82 4.02
C LYS A 140 -21.37 -26.28 4.27
N ILE A 141 -20.41 -26.58 5.14
CA ILE A 141 -20.05 -27.95 5.52
C ILE A 141 -21.21 -28.61 6.28
N SER A 142 -21.83 -27.90 7.23
CA SER A 142 -22.98 -28.38 7.99
C SER A 142 -24.18 -28.74 7.10
N LYS A 143 -24.39 -28.01 5.98
CA LYS A 143 -25.43 -28.30 4.97
C LYS A 143 -25.12 -29.47 4.03
N LEU A 144 -23.87 -29.92 3.96
CA LEU A 144 -23.45 -31.05 3.13
C LEU A 144 -23.37 -32.37 3.92
N THR A 145 -23.42 -32.28 5.26
CA THR A 145 -23.36 -33.43 6.19
C THR A 145 -24.72 -33.84 6.77
N HIS A 146 -25.82 -33.27 6.28
CA HIS A 146 -27.21 -33.65 6.57
C HIS A 146 -27.97 -33.84 5.26
#